data_AF-A0A1H1PRN5-F1
#
_entry.id   AF-A0A1H1PRN5-F1
#
_cell.length_a   1.000
_cell.length_b   1.000
_cell.length_c   1.000
_cell.angle_alpha   90.00
_cell.angle_beta   90.00
_cell.angle_gamma   90.00
#
_symmetry.space_group_name_H-M   'P 1'
#
loop_
_entity.id
_entity.type
_entity.pdbx_description
1 polymer ?
#
loop_
_entity_poly.entity_id
_entity_poly.type
_entity_poly.pdbx_seq_one_letter_code
_entity_poly.pdbx_strand_id
1 'polypeptide(L)'
;MDIRIKKSIETINHIIDDLKFDNPKQFSDSLDFDRPERIYKVLRGQVSISRNLAEIINKKYPQYSIDWLLTGEGEITKGPEKKEMQANDEQSHYRKGNEDNYALLSEKIDAINDNVIALAEGTKKNFESMSLGLVQLMKNDMKLIQFVEKLDPEKIGEATLKLDAFMQRHENS
;
A
#
# COMPACT_ATOMS: atom_id res chain seq x y z
N MET A 1 5.71 -17.42 6.05
CA MET A 1 5.48 -16.93 7.42
C MET A 1 4.02 -17.20 7.77
N ASP A 2 3.72 -17.74 8.95
CA ASP A 2 2.34 -18.02 9.38
C ASP A 2 1.51 -16.73 9.39
N ILE A 3 0.32 -16.76 8.80
CA ILE A 3 -0.60 -15.62 8.71
C ILE A 3 -0.90 -15.06 10.10
N ARG A 4 -1.07 -15.92 11.12
CA ARG A 4 -1.35 -15.51 12.51
C ARG A 4 -0.18 -14.79 13.13
N ILE A 5 1.06 -15.20 12.82
CA ILE A 5 2.27 -14.53 13.29
C ILE A 5 2.39 -13.15 12.64
N LYS A 6 2.14 -13.05 11.33
CA LYS A 6 2.14 -11.76 10.63
C LYS A 6 1.11 -10.80 11.23
N LYS A 7 -0.12 -11.28 11.47
CA LYS A 7 -1.19 -10.50 12.12
C LYS A 7 -0.82 -10.05 13.52
N SER A 8 -0.21 -10.93 14.32
CA SER A 8 0.29 -10.59 15.65
C SER A 8 1.32 -9.46 15.65
N ILE A 9 2.21 -9.42 14.64
CA ILE A 9 3.17 -8.32 14.47
C ILE A 9 2.44 -7.01 14.13
N GLU A 10 1.51 -7.06 13.18
CA GLU A 10 0.69 -5.91 12.77
C GLU A 10 -0.09 -5.33 13.98
N THR A 11 -0.71 -6.19 14.79
CA THR A 11 -1.44 -5.82 16.01
C THR A 11 -0.56 -5.10 17.03
N ILE A 12 0.63 -5.61 17.34
CA ILE A 12 1.53 -4.96 18.32
C ILE A 12 2.03 -3.61 17.79
N ASN A 13 2.39 -3.52 16.51
CA ASN A 13 2.82 -2.25 15.92
C ASN A 13 1.69 -1.21 15.94
N HIS A 14 0.45 -1.64 15.62
CA HIS A 14 -0.70 -0.75 15.70
C HIS A 14 -0.90 -0.17 17.11
N ILE A 15 -0.75 -0.99 18.16
CA ILE A 15 -0.88 -0.52 19.55
C ILE A 15 0.25 0.45 19.90
N ILE A 16 1.48 0.18 19.47
CA ILE A 16 2.63 1.06 19.69
C ILE A 16 2.37 2.43 19.06
N ASP A 17 1.89 2.46 17.82
CA ASP A 17 1.60 3.69 17.08
C ASP A 17 0.40 4.45 17.67
N ASP A 18 -0.70 3.75 17.98
CA ASP A 18 -1.93 4.32 18.52
C ASP A 18 -1.71 4.95 19.91
N LEU A 19 -0.94 4.27 20.77
CA LEU A 19 -0.57 4.77 22.10
C LEU A 19 0.64 5.72 22.08
N LYS A 20 1.24 5.96 20.90
CA LYS A 20 2.39 6.85 20.69
C LYS A 20 3.61 6.47 21.53
N PHE A 21 3.92 5.19 21.62
CA PHE A 21 5.17 4.73 22.21
C PHE A 21 6.32 4.87 21.21
N ASP A 22 7.47 5.40 21.66
CA ASP A 22 8.65 5.59 20.80
C ASP A 22 9.31 4.25 20.43
N ASN A 23 9.11 3.21 21.25
CA ASN A 23 9.72 1.90 21.04
C ASN A 23 8.96 0.76 21.75
N PRO A 24 9.17 -0.50 21.33
CA PRO A 24 8.53 -1.68 21.94
C PRO A 24 8.86 -1.89 23.43
N LYS A 25 9.99 -1.34 23.89
CA LYS A 25 10.36 -1.43 25.31
C LYS A 25 9.42 -0.58 26.16
N GLN A 26 9.13 0.67 25.77
CA GLN A 26 8.15 1.51 26.47
C GLN A 26 6.78 0.84 26.55
N PHE A 27 6.32 0.20 25.46
CA PHE A 27 5.09 -0.57 25.49
C PHE A 27 5.16 -1.74 26.48
N SER A 28 6.25 -2.50 26.49
CA SER A 28 6.43 -3.58 27.47
C SER A 28 6.46 -3.08 28.92
N ASP A 29 7.15 -1.96 29.16
CA ASP A 29 7.23 -1.33 30.49
C ASP A 29 5.82 -0.90 30.95
N SER A 30 5.00 -0.41 30.02
CA SER A 30 3.61 -0.02 30.31
C SER A 30 2.70 -1.20 30.70
N LEU A 31 3.02 -2.43 30.26
CA LEU A 31 2.33 -3.66 30.62
C LEU A 31 2.84 -4.27 31.94
N ASP A 32 3.70 -3.56 32.67
CA ASP A 32 4.32 -4.00 33.93
C ASP A 32 5.15 -5.28 33.77
N PHE A 33 5.76 -5.48 32.59
CA PHE A 33 6.68 -6.59 32.35
C PHE A 33 8.11 -6.21 32.73
N ASP A 34 8.74 -7.03 33.59
CA ASP A 34 10.15 -6.89 33.96
C ASP A 34 11.12 -6.98 32.77
N ARG A 35 10.70 -7.62 31.66
CA ARG A 35 11.52 -7.82 30.46
C ARG A 35 10.72 -7.67 29.17
N PRO A 36 11.21 -6.88 28.18
CA PRO A 36 10.54 -6.68 26.90
C PRO A 36 10.65 -7.85 25.93
N GLU A 37 11.35 -8.90 26.32
CA GLU A 37 11.63 -10.06 25.46
C GLU A 37 10.35 -10.72 24.93
N ARG A 38 9.26 -10.71 25.71
CA ARG A 38 7.97 -11.29 25.25
C ARG A 38 7.39 -10.52 24.06
N ILE A 39 7.51 -9.19 24.06
CA ILE A 39 7.07 -8.32 22.95
C ILE A 39 8.01 -8.47 21.76
N TYR A 40 9.32 -8.47 21.98
CA TYR A 40 10.30 -8.65 20.90
C TYR A 40 10.19 -10.03 20.23
N LYS A 41 9.85 -11.10 20.95
CA LYS A 41 9.58 -12.42 20.34
C LYS A 41 8.41 -12.39 19.36
N VAL A 42 7.34 -11.63 19.68
CA VAL A 42 6.22 -11.43 18.77
C VAL A 42 6.66 -10.62 17.56
N LEU A 43 7.33 -9.48 17.77
CA LEU A 43 7.78 -8.57 16.70
C LEU A 43 8.81 -9.20 15.75
N ARG A 44 9.66 -10.11 16.25
CA ARG A 44 10.59 -10.90 15.42
C ARG A 44 9.91 -12.06 14.70
N GLY A 45 8.60 -12.25 14.87
CA GLY A 45 7.83 -13.32 14.26
C GLY A 45 8.17 -14.71 14.78
N GLN A 46 8.70 -14.82 16.00
CA GLN A 46 9.04 -16.11 16.61
C GLN A 46 7.81 -16.79 17.21
N VAL A 47 6.84 -15.99 17.69
CA VAL A 47 5.58 -16.45 18.30
C VAL A 47 4.43 -15.51 17.93
N SER A 48 3.20 -16.02 17.91
CA SER A 48 1.99 -15.18 17.84
C SER A 48 1.60 -14.64 19.23
N ILE A 49 0.66 -13.70 19.28
CA ILE A 49 0.09 -13.23 20.55
C ILE A 49 -0.63 -14.39 21.23
N SER A 50 -0.14 -14.78 22.41
CA SER A 50 -0.81 -15.77 23.28
C SER A 50 -2.06 -15.17 23.94
N ARG A 51 -3.05 -15.99 24.28
CA ARG A 51 -4.23 -15.56 25.05
C ARG A 51 -3.88 -14.84 26.36
N ASN A 52 -2.91 -15.36 27.10
CA ASN A 52 -2.40 -14.71 28.31
C ASN A 52 -1.84 -13.29 28.02
N LEU A 53 -1.12 -13.10 26.90
CA LEU A 53 -0.63 -11.78 26.51
C LEU A 53 -1.78 -10.84 26.14
N ALA A 54 -2.77 -11.35 25.40
CA ALA A 54 -3.97 -10.59 25.04
C ALA A 54 -4.77 -10.14 26.28
N GLU A 55 -4.92 -11.01 27.29
CA GLU A 55 -5.59 -10.67 28.55
C GLU A 55 -4.84 -9.57 29.32
N ILE A 56 -3.51 -9.62 29.35
CA ILE A 56 -2.69 -8.60 30.02
C ILE A 56 -2.82 -7.25 29.29
N ILE A 57 -2.74 -7.26 27.96
CA ILE A 57 -2.94 -6.06 27.15
C ILE A 57 -4.36 -5.51 27.37
N ASN A 58 -5.39 -6.35 27.29
CA ASN A 58 -6.77 -5.92 27.51
C ASN A 58 -7.01 -5.37 28.93
N LYS A 59 -6.35 -5.93 29.95
CA LYS A 59 -6.46 -5.45 31.32
C LYS A 59 -5.88 -4.04 31.48
N LYS A 60 -4.78 -3.73 30.80
CA LYS A 60 -4.14 -2.40 30.84
C LYS A 60 -4.81 -1.41 29.89
N TYR A 61 -5.24 -1.90 28.73
CA TYR A 61 -5.82 -1.15 27.62
C TYR A 61 -7.16 -1.79 27.22
N PRO A 62 -8.24 -1.52 27.98
CA PRO A 62 -9.54 -2.15 27.78
C PRO A 62 -10.17 -1.87 26.42
N GLN A 63 -9.72 -0.81 25.73
CA GLN A 63 -10.18 -0.49 24.39
C GLN A 63 -9.93 -1.62 23.40
N TYR A 64 -8.82 -2.36 23.49
CA TYR A 64 -8.51 -3.44 22.55
C TYR A 64 -9.18 -4.75 22.95
N SER A 65 -10.06 -5.29 22.11
CA SER A 65 -10.73 -6.56 22.39
C SER A 65 -9.76 -7.76 22.39
N ILE A 66 -10.02 -8.77 23.22
CA ILE A 66 -9.17 -9.98 23.29
C ILE A 66 -9.19 -10.73 21.95
N ASP A 67 -10.35 -10.78 21.28
CA ASP A 67 -10.49 -11.46 20.00
C ASP A 67 -9.65 -10.76 18.93
N TRP A 68 -9.72 -9.43 18.84
CA TRP A 68 -8.87 -8.67 17.91
C TRP A 68 -7.38 -8.83 18.21
N LEU A 69 -6.99 -8.88 19.49
CA LEU A 69 -5.59 -9.13 19.88
C LEU A 69 -5.08 -10.52 19.46
N LEU A 70 -5.98 -11.51 19.34
CA LEU A 70 -5.62 -12.88 18.97
C LEU A 70 -5.66 -13.15 17.47
N THR A 71 -6.61 -12.56 16.76
CA THR A 71 -6.85 -12.82 15.34
C THR A 71 -6.29 -11.72 14.43
N GLY A 72 -6.17 -10.49 14.93
CA GLY A 72 -5.92 -9.30 14.13
C GLY A 72 -7.11 -8.93 13.22
N GLU A 73 -8.28 -9.50 13.47
CA GLU A 73 -9.53 -9.34 12.70
C GLU A 73 -10.69 -8.94 13.64
N GLY A 74 -11.63 -8.14 13.15
CA GLY A 74 -12.79 -7.66 13.93
C GLY A 74 -12.67 -6.22 14.45
N GLU A 75 -13.63 -5.80 15.27
CA GLU A 75 -13.67 -4.45 15.84
C GLU A 75 -12.54 -4.24 16.87
N ILE A 76 -11.73 -3.21 16.64
CA ILE A 76 -10.58 -2.82 17.48
C ILE A 76 -11.06 -2.40 18.88
N THR A 77 -12.14 -1.60 18.92
CA THR A 77 -12.69 -1.04 20.15
C THR A 77 -13.80 -1.90 20.74
N LYS A 78 -13.72 -2.23 22.03
CA LYS A 78 -14.91 -2.67 22.78
C LYS A 78 -15.95 -1.54 22.74
N GLY A 79 -17.04 -1.71 21.98
CA GLY A 79 -18.27 -0.94 22.21
C GLY A 79 -18.71 -1.09 23.69
N PRO A 80 -19.51 -0.15 24.23
CA PRO A 80 -19.84 -0.12 25.66
C PRO A 80 -20.35 -1.49 26.12
N GLU A 81 -19.69 -2.01 27.16
CA GLU A 81 -19.77 -3.39 27.62
C GLU A 81 -21.23 -3.88 27.73
N LYS A 82 -21.58 -4.90 26.95
CA LYS A 82 -22.69 -5.78 27.32
C LYS A 82 -22.24 -6.59 28.54
N LYS A 83 -22.67 -6.15 29.73
CA LYS A 83 -22.72 -7.03 30.90
C LYS A 83 -23.66 -8.17 30.55
N GLU A 84 -23.13 -9.39 30.51
CA GLU A 84 -23.98 -10.58 30.51
C GLU A 84 -24.74 -10.63 31.84
N MET A 85 -26.03 -10.29 31.81
CA MET A 85 -26.98 -10.67 32.85
C MET A 85 -28.37 -10.85 32.22
N GLN A 86 -28.73 -12.13 32.07
CA GLN A 86 -30.04 -12.77 32.11
C GLN A 86 -31.14 -12.30 31.13
N ALA A 87 -31.74 -13.31 30.49
CA ALA A 87 -32.85 -13.19 29.55
C ALA A 87 -34.03 -12.41 30.14
N ASN A 88 -34.42 -11.32 29.48
CA ASN A 88 -35.80 -10.83 29.50
C ASN A 88 -36.07 -9.91 28.29
N ASP A 89 -36.83 -10.43 27.33
CA ASP A 89 -37.95 -9.88 26.55
C ASP A 89 -38.01 -8.40 26.09
N GLU A 90 -36.92 -7.63 26.10
CA GLU A 90 -36.89 -6.25 25.55
C GLU A 90 -36.00 -6.13 24.30
N GLN A 91 -35.93 -7.19 23.49
CA GLN A 91 -35.00 -7.32 22.37
C GLN A 91 -35.48 -6.68 21.05
N SER A 92 -36.60 -5.95 21.06
CA SER A 92 -37.30 -5.49 19.84
C SER A 92 -36.94 -4.08 19.37
N HIS A 93 -36.26 -3.25 20.16
CA HIS A 93 -36.02 -1.84 19.78
C HIS A 93 -34.57 -1.44 19.43
N TYR A 94 -33.57 -2.28 19.67
CA TYR A 94 -32.16 -1.98 19.32
C TYR A 94 -31.69 -2.56 17.97
N ARG A 95 -32.51 -3.39 17.31
CA ARG A 95 -32.10 -4.07 16.07
C ARG A 95 -32.14 -3.17 14.84
N LYS A 96 -33.09 -2.23 14.80
CA LYS A 96 -33.35 -1.41 13.60
C LYS A 96 -32.30 -0.33 13.34
N GLY A 97 -31.74 0.29 14.38
CA GLY A 97 -30.73 1.36 14.23
C GLY A 97 -29.33 0.87 13.84
N ASN A 98 -29.03 -0.42 14.01
CA ASN A 98 -27.73 -0.99 13.64
C ASN A 98 -27.71 -1.50 12.20
N GLU A 99 -28.80 -2.07 11.69
CA GLU A 99 -28.88 -2.59 10.32
C GLU A 99 -28.64 -1.50 9.26
N ASP A 100 -29.25 -0.32 9.44
CA ASP A 100 -29.07 0.82 8.53
C ASP A 100 -27.62 1.33 8.53
N ASN A 101 -26.95 1.28 9.69
CA ASN A 101 -25.55 1.69 9.82
C ASN A 101 -24.60 0.70 9.14
N TYR A 102 -24.83 -0.60 9.28
CA TYR A 102 -24.03 -1.62 8.59
C TYR A 102 -24.25 -1.59 7.07
N ALA A 103 -25.49 -1.33 6.63
CA ALA A 103 -25.80 -1.18 5.21
C ALA A 103 -25.08 0.04 4.58
N LEU A 104 -25.14 1.20 5.25
CA LEU A 104 -24.43 2.40 4.81
C LEU A 104 -22.90 2.22 4.82
N LEU A 105 -22.37 1.49 5.80
CA LEU A 105 -20.95 1.21 5.88
C LEU A 105 -20.50 0.27 4.74
N SER A 106 -21.29 -0.76 4.43
CA SER A 106 -21.04 -1.67 3.31
C SER A 106 -21.05 -0.92 1.98
N GLU A 107 -22.06 -0.07 1.76
CA GLU A 107 -22.17 0.75 0.54
C GLU A 107 -20.94 1.66 0.35
N LYS A 108 -20.46 2.29 1.44
CA LYS A 108 -19.24 3.11 1.39
C LYS A 108 -18.00 2.27 1.09
N ILE A 109 -17.89 1.06 1.62
CA ILE A 109 -16.78 0.13 1.35
C ILE A 109 -16.78 -0.26 -0.13
N ASP A 110 -17.95 -0.57 -0.69
CA ASP A 110 -18.09 -0.92 -2.10
C ASP A 110 -17.69 0.26 -3.00
N ALA A 111 -18.17 1.46 -2.70
CA ALA A 111 -17.78 2.67 -3.42
C ALA A 111 -16.26 2.96 -3.34
N ILE A 112 -15.62 2.67 -2.20
CA ILE A 112 -14.16 2.78 -2.06
C ILE A 112 -13.46 1.74 -2.94
N ASN A 113 -13.92 0.50 -2.95
CA ASN A 113 -13.35 -0.55 -3.79
C ASN A 113 -13.44 -0.18 -5.27
N ASP A 114 -14.58 0.32 -5.73
CA ASP A 114 -14.76 0.77 -7.11
C ASP A 114 -13.80 1.90 -7.47
N ASN A 115 -13.63 2.88 -6.58
CA ASN A 115 -12.67 3.96 -6.76
C ASN A 115 -11.22 3.47 -6.82
N VAL A 116 -10.85 2.48 -6.01
CA VAL A 116 -9.51 1.86 -6.03
C VAL A 116 -9.28 1.12 -7.34
N ILE A 117 -10.28 0.38 -7.84
CA ILE A 117 -10.20 -0.32 -9.13
C ILE A 117 -10.04 0.70 -10.27
N ALA A 118 -10.88 1.74 -10.31
CA ALA A 118 -10.80 2.78 -11.33
C ALA A 118 -9.45 3.52 -11.32
N LEU A 119 -8.89 3.77 -10.13
CA LEU A 119 -7.57 4.36 -9.98
C LEU A 119 -6.46 3.42 -10.49
N ALA A 120 -6.54 2.13 -10.18
CA ALA A 120 -5.59 1.12 -10.66
C ALA A 120 -5.63 1.01 -12.19
N GLU A 121 -6.82 1.02 -12.78
CA GLU A 121 -7.00 1.02 -14.24
C GLU A 121 -6.47 2.30 -14.89
N GLY A 122 -6.78 3.46 -14.31
CA GLY A 122 -6.30 4.76 -14.80
C GLY A 122 -4.78 4.87 -14.75
N THR A 123 -4.16 4.45 -13.65
CA THR A 123 -2.69 4.43 -13.50
C THR A 123 -2.04 3.45 -14.47
N LYS A 124 -2.61 2.25 -14.66
CA LYS A 124 -2.16 1.28 -15.67
C LYS A 124 -2.21 1.88 -17.09
N LYS A 125 -3.34 2.47 -17.48
CA LYS A 125 -3.51 3.09 -18.80
C LYS A 125 -2.54 4.24 -19.05
N ASN A 126 -2.28 5.06 -18.03
CA ASN A 126 -1.29 6.12 -18.10
C ASN A 126 0.13 5.55 -18.29
N PHE A 127 0.49 4.51 -17.55
CA PHE A 127 1.80 3.86 -17.70
C PHE A 127 1.96 3.22 -19.08
N GLU A 128 0.95 2.51 -19.58
CA GLU A 128 0.93 1.95 -20.93
C GLU A 128 1.12 3.04 -21.98
N SER A 129 0.37 4.14 -21.89
CA SER A 129 0.48 5.27 -22.83
C SER A 129 1.87 5.91 -22.80
N MET A 130 2.43 6.12 -21.61
CA MET A 130 3.78 6.67 -21.45
C MET A 130 4.85 5.71 -21.99
N SER A 131 4.74 4.41 -21.69
CA SER A 131 5.69 3.40 -22.19
C SER A 131 5.67 3.30 -23.71
N LEU A 132 4.49 3.36 -24.34
CA LEU A 132 4.34 3.40 -25.80
C LEU A 132 5.01 4.64 -26.39
N GLY A 133 4.82 5.80 -25.77
CA GLY A 133 5.49 7.04 -26.17
C GLY A 133 7.02 6.94 -26.10
N LEU A 134 7.55 6.40 -25.01
CA LEU A 134 8.99 6.18 -24.84
C LEU A 134 9.55 5.21 -25.88
N VAL A 135 8.87 4.09 -26.12
CA VAL A 135 9.29 3.11 -27.14
C VAL A 135 9.30 3.74 -28.54
N GLN A 136 8.32 4.59 -28.85
CA GLN A 136 8.29 5.28 -30.13
C GLN A 136 9.45 6.28 -30.28
N LEU A 137 9.78 7.01 -29.21
CA LEU A 137 10.93 7.91 -29.18
C LEU A 137 12.24 7.13 -29.40
N MET A 138 12.45 6.03 -28.69
CA MET A 138 13.61 5.16 -28.87
C MET A 138 13.71 4.59 -30.30
N LYS A 139 12.58 4.23 -30.92
CA LYS A 139 12.56 3.78 -32.31
C LYS A 139 12.97 4.89 -33.27
N ASN A 140 12.56 6.13 -33.02
CA ASN A 140 12.93 7.27 -33.85
C ASN A 140 14.43 7.57 -33.72
N ASP A 141 14.97 7.57 -32.50
CA ASP A 141 16.39 7.78 -32.24
C ASP A 141 17.24 6.69 -32.91
N MET A 142 16.81 5.42 -32.81
CA MET A 142 17.50 4.31 -33.45
C MET A 142 17.49 4.42 -34.98
N LYS A 143 16.40 4.89 -35.59
CA LYS A 143 16.36 5.17 -37.03
C LYS A 143 17.32 6.28 -37.43
N LEU A 144 17.43 7.34 -36.63
CA LEU A 144 18.36 8.45 -36.88
C LEU A 144 19.81 7.95 -36.80
N ILE A 145 20.15 7.17 -35.78
CA ILE A 145 21.47 6.55 -35.63
C ILE A 145 21.80 5.69 -36.86
N GLN A 146 20.89 4.79 -37.24
CA GLN A 146 21.07 3.95 -38.43
C GLN A 146 21.19 4.73 -39.73
N PHE A 147 20.54 5.90 -39.83
CA PHE A 147 20.69 6.79 -40.97
C PHE A 147 22.08 7.42 -40.99
N VAL A 148 22.54 7.98 -39.86
CA VAL A 148 23.86 8.60 -39.72
C VAL A 148 24.98 7.58 -39.99
N GLU A 149 24.85 6.35 -39.50
CA GLU A 149 25.83 5.27 -39.77
C GLU A 149 25.94 4.91 -41.25
N LYS A 150 24.87 5.11 -42.04
CA LYS A 150 24.85 4.84 -43.48
C LYS A 150 25.36 6.01 -44.31
N LEU A 151 25.55 7.19 -43.72
CA LEU A 151 26.11 8.33 -44.42
C LEU A 151 27.61 8.11 -44.66
N ASP A 152 28.01 8.21 -45.92
CA ASP A 152 29.40 8.19 -46.35
C ASP A 152 29.88 9.65 -46.46
N PRO A 153 30.67 10.15 -45.49
CA PRO A 153 31.05 11.56 -45.44
C PRO A 153 31.91 11.97 -46.64
N GLU A 154 32.67 11.05 -47.22
CA GLU A 154 33.52 11.34 -48.38
C GLU A 154 32.66 11.56 -49.63
N LYS A 155 31.65 10.71 -49.87
CA LYS A 155 30.71 10.89 -51.00
C LYS A 155 29.89 12.16 -50.88
N ILE A 156 29.51 12.55 -49.65
CA ILE A 156 28.80 13.81 -49.42
C ILE A 156 29.73 14.99 -49.77
N GLY A 157 30.97 14.96 -49.30
CA GLY A 157 31.97 15.99 -49.64
C GLY A 157 32.23 16.10 -51.14
N GLU A 158 32.39 14.97 -51.83
CA GLU A 158 32.53 14.95 -53.30
C GLU A 158 31.32 15.54 -54.03
N ALA A 159 30.11 15.23 -53.57
CA ALA A 159 28.88 15.76 -54.14
C ALA A 159 28.78 17.28 -53.94
N THR A 160 29.15 17.79 -52.77
CA THR A 160 29.21 19.23 -52.49
C THR A 160 30.22 19.94 -53.39
N LEU A 161 31.43 19.39 -53.54
CA LEU A 161 32.45 19.96 -54.44
C LEU A 161 31.99 19.98 -55.90
N LYS A 162 31.31 18.91 -56.36
CA LYS A 162 30.73 18.86 -57.71
C LYS A 162 29.62 19.88 -57.90
N LEU A 163 28.80 20.11 -56.88
CA LEU A 163 27.73 21.10 -56.90
C LEU A 163 28.29 22.52 -56.95
N ASP A 164 29.30 22.85 -56.13
CA ASP A 164 29.96 24.15 -56.13
C ASP A 164 30.59 24.46 -57.50
N ALA A 165 31.28 23.47 -58.06
CA ALA A 165 31.87 23.59 -59.40
C ALA A 165 30.80 23.75 -60.51
N PHE A 166 29.60 23.19 -60.34
CA PHE A 166 28.48 23.37 -61.26
C PHE A 166 27.89 24.77 -61.14
N MET A 167 27.65 25.27 -59.93
CA MET A 167 27.11 26.60 -59.68
C MET A 167 28.04 27.70 -60.20
N GLN A 168 29.35 27.58 -59.97
CA GLN A 168 30.34 28.55 -60.47
C GLN A 168 30.42 28.62 -62.01
N ARG A 169 30.11 27.52 -62.71
CA ARG A 169 30.05 27.52 -64.18
C ARG A 169 28.79 28.20 -64.71
N HIS A 170 27.70 28.18 -63.94
CA HIS A 170 26.42 28.77 -64.34
C HIS A 170 26.18 30.18 -63.81
N GLU A 171 26.96 30.67 -62.84
CA GLU A 171 26.99 32.08 -62.43
C GLU A 171 27.85 32.97 -63.35
N ASN A 172 28.74 32.38 -64.15
CA ASN A 172 29.64 33.10 -65.07
C ASN A 172 29.22 33.00 -66.56
N SER A 173 27.97 32.64 -66.84
CA SER A 173 27.39 32.56 -68.19
C SER A 173 26.15 33.42 -68.33
#